data_AF-A0A5E3ZWV7-F1
#
_entry.id   AF-A0A5E3ZWV7-F1
#
_cell.length_a   1.000
_cell.length_b   1.000
_cell.length_c   1.000
_cell.angle_alpha   90.00
_cell.angle_beta   90.00
_cell.angle_gamma   90.00
#
_symmetry.space_group_name_H-M   'P 1'
#
loop_
_entity.id
_entity.type
_entity.pdbx_description
1 polymer ?
#
loop_
_entity_poly.entity_id
_entity_poly.type
_entity_poly.pdbx_seq_one_letter_code
_entity_poly.pdbx_strand_id
1 'polypeptide(L)'
;MYHVSVIGIGTGGAEDITLSATSEMQQLDTVVFLDKGSATTDMREFRRSVLRCHAVAATVLELHDPPRDRHPVDYQAEVKRWHQARADLISEALHQALPEGGRVGFLVWGDPSLYDSTLRIVRAIGDETTIRVIPGVSAVHALTAAFGLLANDIDGTITITTGRKLSSLTPTQRENVFVMLVGRDAYLEVATPDTYIYWGAYLRAENEVLREGYVADVGVEIAALKKRAA
;
A
#
# COMPACT_ATOMS: atom_id res chain seq x y z
N MET A 1 16.94 -22.44 -1.19
CA MET A 1 16.83 -21.17 -0.45
C MET A 1 16.27 -20.07 -1.35
N TYR A 2 15.28 -19.32 -0.87
CA TYR A 2 14.69 -18.19 -1.59
C TYR A 2 15.28 -16.84 -1.14
N HIS A 3 15.53 -15.97 -2.10
CA HIS A 3 15.86 -14.57 -1.88
C HIS A 3 14.64 -13.72 -2.24
N VAL A 4 13.87 -13.33 -1.24
CA VAL A 4 12.62 -12.59 -1.45
C VAL A 4 12.87 -11.09 -1.35
N SER A 5 12.59 -10.39 -2.45
CA SER A 5 12.63 -8.94 -2.54
C SER A 5 11.23 -8.37 -2.48
N VAL A 6 10.95 -7.58 -1.45
CA VAL A 6 9.69 -6.83 -1.29
C VAL A 6 9.93 -5.40 -1.71
N ILE A 7 9.38 -5.02 -2.87
CA ILE A 7 9.79 -3.85 -3.63
C ILE A 7 8.65 -2.82 -3.65
N GLY A 8 8.88 -1.65 -3.06
CA GLY A 8 7.99 -0.49 -3.18
C GLY A 8 7.99 0.06 -4.61
N ILE A 9 6.80 0.28 -5.18
CA ILE A 9 6.62 0.78 -6.55
C ILE A 9 5.97 2.17 -6.63
N GLY A 10 5.88 2.90 -5.51
CA GLY A 10 5.28 4.23 -5.49
C GLY A 10 3.75 4.21 -5.48
N THR A 11 3.11 5.35 -5.73
CA THR A 11 1.66 5.52 -5.54
C THR A 11 0.83 5.53 -6.82
N GLY A 12 1.49 5.53 -7.98
CA GLY A 12 0.80 5.52 -9.28
C GLY A 12 1.59 6.16 -10.41
N GLY A 13 2.61 6.97 -10.11
CA GLY A 13 3.48 7.56 -11.12
C GLY A 13 4.61 6.60 -11.51
N ALA A 14 4.89 6.45 -12.80
CA ALA A 14 6.06 5.69 -13.26
C ALA A 14 7.38 6.26 -12.72
N GLU A 15 7.42 7.59 -12.51
CA GLU A 15 8.57 8.30 -11.92
C GLU A 15 8.77 8.00 -10.42
N ASP A 16 7.78 7.43 -9.74
CA ASP A 16 7.92 7.05 -8.34
C ASP A 16 8.78 5.78 -8.16
N ILE A 17 9.06 5.06 -9.25
CA ILE A 17 9.85 3.83 -9.25
C ILE A 17 11.33 4.20 -9.11
N THR A 18 11.92 3.81 -7.99
CA THR A 18 13.32 4.13 -7.69
C THR A 18 14.30 3.34 -8.55
N LEU A 19 15.51 3.88 -8.74
CA LEU A 19 16.60 3.13 -9.40
C LEU A 19 16.90 1.81 -8.67
N SER A 20 16.85 1.81 -7.34
CA SER A 20 17.01 0.58 -6.54
C SER A 20 15.91 -0.45 -6.82
N ALA A 21 14.66 -0.01 -7.02
CA ALA A 21 13.55 -0.90 -7.36
C ALA A 21 13.76 -1.52 -8.74
N THR A 22 14.09 -0.71 -9.76
CA THR A 22 14.36 -1.24 -11.11
C THR A 22 15.55 -2.18 -11.14
N SER A 23 16.65 -1.86 -10.44
CA SER A 23 17.84 -2.70 -10.37
C SER A 23 17.55 -4.04 -9.69
N GLU A 24 16.71 -4.07 -8.65
CA GLU A 24 16.32 -5.33 -8.01
C GLU A 24 15.39 -6.15 -8.91
N MET A 25 14.43 -5.51 -9.59
CA MET A 25 13.49 -6.18 -10.49
C MET A 25 14.17 -6.92 -11.65
N GLN A 26 15.26 -6.35 -12.18
CA GLN A 26 16.03 -6.94 -13.29
C GLN A 26 16.72 -8.26 -12.93
N GLN A 27 16.81 -8.57 -11.64
CA GLN A 27 17.51 -9.75 -11.13
C GLN A 27 16.55 -10.85 -10.67
N LEU A 28 15.24 -10.66 -10.80
CA LEU A 28 14.24 -11.60 -10.32
C LEU A 28 14.08 -12.76 -11.30
N ASP A 29 13.97 -13.97 -10.76
CA ASP A 29 13.59 -15.16 -11.54
C ASP A 29 12.06 -15.22 -11.68
N THR A 30 11.35 -14.84 -10.61
CA THR A 30 9.88 -14.89 -10.53
C THR A 30 9.32 -13.70 -9.76
N VAL A 31 8.14 -13.21 -10.16
CA VAL A 31 7.33 -12.26 -9.39
C VAL A 31 6.01 -12.90 -9.00
N VAL A 32 5.66 -12.83 -7.72
CA VAL A 32 4.40 -13.37 -7.20
C VAL A 32 3.29 -12.31 -7.28
N PHE A 33 2.18 -12.69 -7.90
CA PHE A 33 0.96 -11.90 -7.98
C PHE A 33 -0.20 -12.63 -7.30
N LEU A 34 -0.77 -12.03 -6.25
CA LEU A 34 -2.03 -12.48 -5.68
C LEU A 34 -3.20 -11.80 -6.40
N ASP A 35 -3.92 -12.54 -7.25
CA ASP A 35 -5.15 -12.06 -7.86
C ASP A 35 -6.31 -12.11 -6.86
N LYS A 36 -6.86 -10.93 -6.54
CA LYS A 36 -7.97 -10.78 -5.61
C LYS A 36 -9.34 -10.91 -6.28
N GLY A 37 -9.40 -11.19 -7.59
CA GLY A 37 -10.62 -11.33 -8.39
C GLY A 37 -11.36 -10.01 -8.64
N SER A 38 -11.42 -9.11 -7.66
CA SER A 38 -12.16 -7.83 -7.70
C SER A 38 -11.29 -6.57 -7.64
N ALA A 39 -9.96 -6.68 -7.82
CA ALA A 39 -9.11 -5.50 -7.90
C ALA A 39 -9.47 -4.65 -9.13
N THR A 40 -9.46 -3.32 -9.00
CA THR A 40 -9.65 -2.42 -10.15
C THR A 40 -8.64 -2.78 -11.25
N THR A 41 -9.12 -2.93 -12.48
CA THR A 41 -8.33 -3.33 -13.65
C THR A 41 -7.04 -2.51 -13.75
N ASP A 42 -7.14 -1.21 -13.49
CA ASP A 42 -6.06 -0.23 -13.60
C ASP A 42 -4.87 -0.53 -12.67
N MET A 43 -5.11 -0.97 -11.42
CA MET A 43 -4.02 -1.29 -10.49
C MET A 43 -3.27 -2.55 -10.91
N ARG A 44 -3.96 -3.51 -11.54
CA ARG A 44 -3.33 -4.71 -12.11
C ARG A 44 -2.56 -4.35 -13.38
N GLU A 45 -3.11 -3.49 -14.23
CA GLU A 45 -2.45 -3.04 -15.45
C GLU A 45 -1.17 -2.25 -15.19
N PHE A 46 -1.18 -1.31 -14.24
CA PHE A 46 0.03 -0.58 -13.85
C PHE A 46 1.13 -1.52 -13.39
N ARG A 47 0.80 -2.44 -12.48
CA ARG A 47 1.74 -3.45 -12.01
C ARG A 47 2.32 -4.29 -13.15
N ARG A 48 1.48 -4.69 -14.11
CA ARG A 48 1.93 -5.40 -15.32
C ARG A 48 2.80 -4.51 -16.21
N SER A 49 2.53 -3.21 -16.33
CA SER A 49 3.38 -2.30 -17.10
C SER A 49 4.76 -2.14 -16.46
N VAL A 50 4.83 -2.03 -15.13
CA VAL A 50 6.11 -2.03 -14.39
C VAL A 50 6.93 -3.28 -14.68
N LEU A 51 6.31 -4.46 -14.64
CA LEU A 51 6.99 -5.72 -14.95
C LEU A 51 7.50 -5.77 -16.40
N ARG A 52 6.68 -5.34 -17.37
CA ARG A 52 7.08 -5.28 -18.78
C ARG A 52 8.25 -4.34 -19.03
N CYS A 53 8.42 -3.30 -18.22
CA CYS A 53 9.51 -2.34 -18.37
C CYS A 53 10.78 -2.75 -17.62
N HIS A 54 10.66 -3.36 -16.44
CA HIS A 54 11.78 -3.49 -15.50
C HIS A 54 12.09 -4.92 -15.06
N ALA A 55 11.20 -5.89 -15.28
CA ALA A 55 11.37 -7.29 -14.87
C ALA A 55 11.16 -8.26 -16.05
N VAL A 56 11.64 -7.90 -17.24
CA VAL A 56 11.33 -8.58 -18.52
C VAL A 56 11.68 -10.08 -18.52
N ALA A 57 12.76 -10.46 -17.82
CA ALA A 57 13.21 -11.84 -17.74
C ALA A 57 12.47 -12.67 -16.67
N ALA A 58 11.77 -12.02 -15.74
CA ALA A 58 11.11 -12.69 -14.64
C ALA A 58 9.80 -13.34 -15.10
N THR A 59 9.56 -14.56 -14.65
CA THR A 59 8.24 -15.19 -14.82
C THR A 59 7.23 -14.60 -13.84
N VAL A 60 5.95 -14.59 -14.21
CA VAL A 60 4.88 -14.12 -13.31
C VAL A 60 4.12 -15.32 -12.77
N LEU A 61 4.20 -15.51 -11.45
CA LEU A 61 3.45 -16.53 -10.72
C LEU A 61 2.16 -15.92 -10.20
N GLU A 62 1.09 -16.03 -10.98
CA GLU A 62 -0.24 -15.52 -10.66
C GLU A 62 -1.03 -16.57 -9.86
N LEU A 63 -1.42 -16.20 -8.64
CA LEU A 63 -2.06 -17.07 -7.66
C LEU A 63 -3.42 -16.48 -7.27
N HIS A 64 -4.43 -17.33 -7.14
CA HIS A 64 -5.75 -16.89 -6.67
C HIS A 64 -5.71 -16.63 -5.16
N ASP A 65 -6.09 -15.43 -4.74
CA ASP A 65 -6.05 -15.04 -3.34
C ASP A 65 -7.03 -15.90 -2.51
N PRO A 66 -6.59 -16.51 -1.39
CA PRO A 66 -7.48 -17.24 -0.50
C PRO A 66 -8.64 -16.36 -0.02
N PRO A 67 -9.85 -16.92 0.14
CA PRO A 67 -11.01 -16.15 0.58
C PRO A 67 -10.82 -15.64 2.01
N ARG A 68 -11.37 -14.44 2.25
CA ARG A 68 -11.39 -13.79 3.56
C ARG A 68 -12.82 -13.47 3.96
N ASP A 69 -13.21 -13.84 5.17
CA ASP A 69 -14.45 -13.38 5.76
C ASP A 69 -14.42 -11.85 5.95
N ARG A 70 -15.44 -11.18 5.43
CA ARG A 70 -15.58 -9.72 5.48
C ARG A 70 -16.31 -9.26 6.74
N HIS A 71 -17.04 -10.15 7.42
CA HIS A 71 -17.77 -9.87 8.64
C HIS A 71 -17.43 -10.88 9.76
N PRO A 72 -16.14 -11.07 10.07
CA PRO A 72 -15.73 -12.04 11.08
C PRO A 72 -16.13 -11.58 12.49
N VAL A 73 -16.46 -12.54 13.35
CA VAL A 73 -16.67 -12.30 14.78
C VAL A 73 -15.38 -11.79 15.44
N ASP A 74 -14.24 -12.38 15.09
CA ASP A 74 -12.90 -11.90 15.48
C ASP A 74 -12.09 -11.50 14.24
N TYR A 75 -12.01 -10.20 14.01
CA TYR A 75 -11.25 -9.62 12.90
C TYR A 75 -9.75 -9.96 12.93
N GLN A 76 -9.13 -10.00 14.11
CA GLN A 76 -7.68 -10.24 14.20
C GLN A 76 -7.37 -11.70 13.93
N ALA A 77 -8.16 -12.63 14.47
CA ALA A 77 -8.02 -14.05 14.19
C ALA A 77 -8.23 -14.35 12.70
N GLU A 78 -9.28 -13.80 12.08
CA GLU A 78 -9.56 -14.01 10.66
C GLU A 78 -8.44 -13.46 9.77
N VAL A 79 -7.89 -12.28 10.07
CA VAL A 79 -6.76 -11.72 9.32
C VAL A 79 -5.51 -12.61 9.45
N LYS A 80 -5.22 -13.15 10.64
CA LYS A 80 -4.09 -14.08 10.84
C LYS A 80 -4.27 -15.36 10.05
N ARG A 81 -5.44 -16.01 10.14
CA ARG A 81 -5.79 -17.22 9.37
C ARG A 81 -5.61 -16.99 7.88
N TRP A 82 -6.16 -15.88 7.36
CA TRP A 82 -6.07 -15.53 5.96
C TRP A 82 -4.64 -15.25 5.49
N HIS A 83 -3.83 -14.56 6.30
CA HIS A 83 -2.42 -14.35 5.98
C HIS A 83 -1.62 -15.65 5.98
N GLN A 84 -1.90 -16.58 6.90
CA GLN A 84 -1.26 -17.89 6.90
C GLN A 84 -1.63 -18.67 5.63
N ALA A 85 -2.91 -18.72 5.26
CA ALA A 85 -3.36 -19.39 4.03
C ALA A 85 -2.68 -18.83 2.76
N ARG A 86 -2.39 -17.52 2.73
CA ARG A 86 -1.60 -16.91 1.65
C ARG A 86 -0.15 -17.36 1.67
N ALA A 87 0.47 -17.38 2.84
CA ALA A 87 1.86 -17.81 2.97
C ALA A 87 2.02 -19.28 2.54
N ASP A 88 1.11 -20.16 2.95
CA ASP A 88 1.09 -21.57 2.57
C ASP A 88 0.93 -21.74 1.05
N LEU A 89 -0.03 -21.02 0.45
CA LEU A 89 -0.25 -21.02 -1.00
C LEU A 89 0.99 -20.56 -1.79
N ILE A 90 1.62 -19.49 -1.32
CA ILE A 90 2.83 -18.95 -1.96
C ILE A 90 3.98 -19.94 -1.81
N SER A 91 4.17 -20.51 -0.62
CA SER A 91 5.24 -21.48 -0.34
C SER A 91 5.14 -22.69 -1.26
N GLU A 92 3.95 -23.29 -1.37
CA GLU A 92 3.69 -24.42 -2.28
C GLU A 92 3.99 -24.05 -3.73
N ALA A 93 3.48 -22.91 -4.19
CA ALA A 93 3.68 -22.48 -5.58
C ALA A 93 5.16 -22.16 -5.89
N LEU A 94 5.92 -21.64 -4.94
CA LEU A 94 7.36 -21.41 -5.09
C LEU A 94 8.13 -22.72 -5.16
N HIS A 95 7.82 -23.73 -4.32
CA HIS A 95 8.47 -25.04 -4.42
C HIS A 95 8.25 -25.73 -5.75
N GLN A 96 7.07 -25.54 -6.36
CA GLN A 96 6.78 -26.08 -7.69
C GLN A 96 7.50 -25.31 -8.80
N ALA A 97 7.56 -23.98 -8.72
CA ALA A 97 8.14 -23.14 -9.76
C ALA A 97 9.67 -23.05 -9.70
N LEU A 98 10.24 -23.12 -8.48
CA LEU A 98 11.66 -22.90 -8.19
C LEU A 98 12.14 -23.94 -7.14
N PRO A 99 12.17 -25.24 -7.49
CA PRO A 99 12.47 -26.32 -6.52
C PRO A 99 13.85 -26.21 -5.86
N GLU A 100 14.83 -25.59 -6.55
CA GLU A 100 16.18 -25.35 -6.02
C GLU A 100 16.33 -24.02 -5.28
N GLY A 101 15.24 -23.25 -5.15
CA GLY A 101 15.27 -21.85 -4.71
C GLY A 101 15.46 -20.86 -5.86
N GLY A 102 15.60 -19.58 -5.50
CA GLY A 102 15.73 -18.50 -6.48
C GLY A 102 15.36 -17.13 -5.94
N ARG A 103 15.35 -16.13 -6.82
CA ARG A 103 15.07 -14.72 -6.54
C ARG A 103 13.61 -14.40 -6.85
N VAL A 104 12.87 -14.07 -5.80
CA VAL A 104 11.42 -13.91 -5.86
C VAL A 104 11.04 -12.47 -5.52
N GLY A 105 10.24 -11.82 -6.36
CA GLY A 105 9.78 -10.45 -6.14
C GLY A 105 8.33 -10.36 -5.69
N PHE A 106 8.07 -9.38 -4.82
CA PHE A 106 6.72 -8.90 -4.50
C PHE A 106 6.67 -7.40 -4.75
N LEU A 107 5.81 -6.97 -5.69
CA LEU A 107 5.60 -5.56 -5.97
C LEU A 107 4.52 -4.97 -5.05
N VAL A 108 4.92 -4.00 -4.23
CA VAL A 108 4.08 -3.39 -3.18
C VAL A 108 3.83 -1.92 -3.48
N TRP A 109 2.56 -1.50 -3.41
CA TRP A 109 2.20 -0.10 -3.57
C TRP A 109 2.76 0.74 -2.43
N GLY A 110 3.26 1.93 -2.77
CA GLY A 110 3.88 2.85 -1.84
C GLY A 110 5.20 2.31 -1.33
N ASP A 111 5.31 2.26 0.00
CA ASP A 111 6.46 1.70 0.70
C ASP A 111 6.04 0.41 1.45
N PRO A 112 6.84 -0.68 1.39
CA PRO A 112 6.50 -1.95 2.05
C PRO A 112 6.30 -1.86 3.57
N SER A 113 6.82 -0.83 4.23
CA SER A 113 6.72 -0.66 5.68
C SER A 113 5.38 -0.06 6.14
N LEU A 114 4.65 0.64 5.27
CA LEU A 114 3.54 1.49 5.69
C LEU A 114 2.17 0.88 5.33
N TYR A 115 1.48 0.36 6.35
CA TYR A 115 0.13 -0.23 6.26
C TYR A 115 -0.07 -1.35 5.21
N ASP A 116 0.98 -2.09 4.89
CA ASP A 116 0.92 -3.25 4.01
C ASP A 116 1.05 -4.58 4.80
N SER A 117 0.59 -5.70 4.23
CA SER A 117 0.69 -7.02 4.86
C SER A 117 1.75 -7.94 4.27
N THR A 118 2.36 -7.58 3.14
CA THR A 118 3.28 -8.43 2.37
C THR A 118 4.45 -8.91 3.23
N LEU A 119 5.11 -8.02 3.99
CA LEU A 119 6.22 -8.42 4.87
C LEU A 119 5.81 -9.44 5.95
N ARG A 120 4.58 -9.37 6.45
CA ARG A 120 4.08 -10.35 7.42
C ARG A 120 3.80 -11.69 6.76
N ILE A 121 3.30 -11.69 5.53
CA ILE A 121 3.02 -12.89 4.74
C ILE A 121 4.32 -13.57 4.31
N VAL A 122 5.28 -12.82 3.77
CA VAL A 122 6.57 -13.35 3.31
C VAL A 122 7.35 -14.00 4.46
N ARG A 123 7.34 -13.40 5.65
CA ARG A 123 7.95 -14.00 6.84
C ARG A 123 7.33 -15.33 7.27
N ALA A 124 6.10 -15.62 6.83
CA ALA A 124 5.40 -16.85 7.17
C ALA A 124 5.57 -17.96 6.10
N ILE A 125 6.30 -17.71 5.00
CA ILE A 125 6.52 -18.70 3.92
C ILE A 125 7.42 -19.86 4.37
N GLY A 126 8.35 -19.62 5.33
CA GLY A 126 9.21 -20.65 5.94
C GLY A 126 10.65 -20.20 6.20
N ASP A 127 11.44 -21.08 6.83
CA ASP A 127 12.80 -20.79 7.33
C ASP A 127 13.88 -20.69 6.24
N GLU A 128 13.62 -21.17 5.03
CA GLU A 128 14.57 -21.10 3.89
C GLU A 128 14.45 -19.82 3.06
N THR A 129 14.06 -18.71 3.68
CA THR A 129 13.83 -17.43 3.01
C THR A 129 14.67 -16.30 3.61
N THR A 130 15.42 -15.61 2.78
CA THR A 130 16.01 -14.30 3.12
C THR A 130 15.12 -13.19 2.57
N ILE A 131 15.00 -12.08 3.31
CA ILE A 131 14.12 -10.97 2.93
C ILE A 131 14.95 -9.70 2.73
N ARG A 132 14.83 -9.11 1.54
CA ARG A 132 15.32 -7.78 1.22
C ARG A 132 14.12 -6.85 1.01
N VAL A 133 14.16 -5.66 1.60
CA VAL A 133 13.13 -4.64 1.39
C VAL A 133 13.74 -3.52 0.57
N ILE A 134 13.07 -3.15 -0.52
CA ILE A 134 13.41 -1.97 -1.32
C ILE A 134 12.35 -0.90 -1.03
N PRO A 135 12.73 0.26 -0.51
CA PRO A 135 11.77 1.31 -0.17
C PRO A 135 11.14 1.92 -1.42
N GLY A 136 9.96 2.50 -1.25
CA GLY A 136 9.23 3.21 -2.29
C GLY A 136 8.65 4.54 -1.80
N VAL A 137 8.18 5.37 -2.73
CA VAL A 137 7.50 6.62 -2.38
C VAL A 137 6.14 6.30 -1.76
N SER A 138 5.94 6.66 -0.48
CA SER A 138 4.67 6.41 0.22
C SER A 138 3.60 7.45 -0.15
N ALA A 139 2.33 7.12 0.07
CA ALA A 139 1.22 8.07 -0.13
C ALA A 139 1.32 9.32 0.75
N VAL A 140 1.98 9.23 1.92
CA VAL A 140 2.26 10.39 2.79
C VAL A 140 3.20 11.36 2.07
N HIS A 141 4.32 10.86 1.55
CA HIS A 141 5.29 11.68 0.83
C HIS A 141 4.74 12.21 -0.50
N ALA A 142 3.94 11.41 -1.22
CA ALA A 142 3.29 11.85 -2.44
C ALA A 142 2.30 13.00 -2.18
N LEU A 143 1.52 12.92 -1.09
CA LEU A 143 0.58 13.97 -0.71
C LEU A 143 1.30 15.27 -0.34
N THR A 144 2.32 15.21 0.51
CA THR A 144 3.05 16.41 0.91
C THR A 144 3.78 17.05 -0.28
N ALA A 145 4.35 16.24 -1.18
CA ALA A 145 4.98 16.75 -2.40
C ALA A 145 3.97 17.45 -3.33
N ALA A 146 2.76 16.89 -3.48
CA ALA A 146 1.72 17.47 -4.33
C ALA A 146 1.27 18.87 -3.89
N PHE A 147 1.26 19.11 -2.58
CA PHE A 147 0.90 20.42 -2.00
C PHE A 147 2.10 21.29 -1.63
N GLY A 148 3.34 20.84 -1.87
CA GLY A 148 4.56 21.58 -1.50
C GLY A 148 4.72 21.79 0.01
N LEU A 149 4.30 20.80 0.81
CA LEU A 149 4.26 20.88 2.27
C LEU A 149 5.47 20.19 2.92
N LEU A 150 5.85 20.70 4.09
CA LEU A 150 6.57 19.91 5.08
C LEU A 150 5.59 18.96 5.77
N ALA A 151 6.02 17.74 6.09
CA ALA A 151 5.19 16.77 6.80
C ALA A 151 4.97 17.14 8.28
N ASN A 152 5.75 18.08 8.81
CA ASN A 152 5.71 18.58 10.18
C ASN A 152 6.08 20.05 10.25
N ASP A 153 5.61 20.71 11.32
CA ASP A 153 6.12 21.98 11.79
C ASP A 153 7.48 21.83 12.48
N ILE A 154 8.14 22.95 12.78
CA ILE A 154 9.41 22.97 13.53
C ILE A 154 9.19 22.30 14.90
N ASP A 155 9.95 21.23 15.18
CA ASP A 155 9.82 20.38 16.38
C ASP A 155 8.43 19.75 16.56
N GLY A 156 7.63 19.73 15.49
CA GLY A 156 6.27 19.21 15.47
C GLY A 156 6.23 17.68 15.38
N THR A 157 5.31 17.06 16.12
CA THR A 157 5.04 15.63 16.02
C THR A 157 4.22 15.31 14.78
N ILE A 158 4.51 14.16 14.15
CA ILE A 158 3.69 13.60 13.07
C ILE A 158 2.92 12.39 13.62
N THR A 159 1.60 12.41 13.50
CA THR A 159 0.79 11.20 13.75
C THR A 159 0.39 10.56 12.44
N ILE A 160 0.64 9.26 12.26
CA ILE A 160 0.10 8.49 11.14
C ILE A 160 -0.90 7.47 11.69
N THR A 161 -2.14 7.53 11.21
CA THR A 161 -3.24 6.70 11.71
C THR A 161 -4.12 6.16 10.58
N THR A 162 -5.15 5.39 10.98
CA THR A 162 -6.18 4.91 10.06
C THR A 162 -7.50 5.66 10.28
N GLY A 163 -8.35 5.74 9.25
CA GLY A 163 -9.67 6.37 9.38
C GLY A 163 -10.54 5.81 10.52
N ARG A 164 -10.40 4.51 10.85
CA ARG A 164 -11.12 3.89 11.99
C ARG A 164 -10.64 4.37 13.37
N LYS A 165 -9.37 4.79 13.48
CA LYS A 165 -8.75 5.20 14.74
C LYS A 165 -8.75 6.72 14.94
N LEU A 166 -9.12 7.50 13.92
CA LEU A 166 -9.06 8.96 13.97
C LEU A 166 -9.88 9.55 15.13
N SER A 167 -11.08 9.02 15.39
CA SER A 167 -11.94 9.50 16.49
C SER A 167 -11.41 9.16 17.89
N SER A 168 -10.54 8.15 18.01
CA SER A 168 -9.91 7.78 19.28
C SER A 168 -8.67 8.59 19.64
N LEU A 169 -8.17 9.44 18.71
CA LEU A 169 -7.03 10.30 18.98
C LEU A 169 -7.38 11.44 19.95
N THR A 170 -6.39 11.88 20.73
CA THR A 170 -6.52 13.11 21.53
C THR A 170 -6.46 14.36 20.63
N PRO A 171 -6.89 15.55 21.12
CA PRO A 171 -6.73 16.80 20.38
C PRO A 171 -5.28 17.04 19.91
N THR A 172 -4.29 16.87 20.80
CA THR A 172 -2.86 17.04 20.46
C THR A 172 -2.40 16.06 19.38
N GLN A 173 -2.86 14.80 19.42
CA GLN A 173 -2.53 13.83 18.36
C GLN A 173 -3.17 14.15 17.01
N ARG A 174 -4.18 15.04 16.98
CA ARG A 174 -4.85 15.49 15.75
C ARG A 174 -4.35 16.83 15.24
N GLU A 175 -3.38 17.47 15.90
CA GLU A 175 -2.80 18.74 15.43
C GLU A 175 -2.11 18.57 14.07
N ASN A 176 -1.36 17.48 13.88
CA ASN A 176 -0.75 17.11 12.60
C ASN A 176 -0.88 15.60 12.37
N VAL A 177 -1.82 15.20 11.51
CA VAL A 177 -2.18 13.79 11.32
C VAL A 177 -2.35 13.41 9.86
N PHE A 178 -1.61 12.39 9.44
CA PHE A 178 -1.88 11.66 8.19
C PHE A 178 -2.87 10.53 8.47
N VAL A 179 -3.99 10.52 7.74
CA VAL A 179 -5.03 9.50 7.89
C VAL A 179 -5.06 8.63 6.65
N MET A 180 -4.69 7.36 6.81
CA MET A 180 -4.67 6.36 5.75
C MET A 180 -5.82 5.34 5.90
N LEU A 181 -6.02 4.47 4.92
CA LEU A 181 -7.06 3.43 4.94
C LEU A 181 -8.46 3.99 5.25
N VAL A 182 -8.81 5.09 4.59
CA VAL A 182 -10.01 5.89 4.88
C VAL A 182 -11.23 5.29 4.19
N GLY A 183 -11.87 4.30 4.82
CA GLY A 183 -13.11 3.71 4.31
C GLY A 183 -14.35 4.59 4.49
N ARG A 184 -14.35 5.48 5.49
CA ARG A 184 -15.45 6.39 5.84
C ARG A 184 -14.91 7.77 6.15
N ASP A 185 -15.75 8.79 6.07
CA ASP A 185 -15.33 10.20 6.10
C ASP A 185 -15.17 10.72 7.54
N ALA A 186 -14.41 9.97 8.35
CA ALA A 186 -14.26 10.18 9.78
C ALA A 186 -13.69 11.56 10.16
N TYR A 187 -13.04 12.26 9.23
CA TYR A 187 -12.58 13.63 9.44
C TYR A 187 -13.76 14.61 9.67
N LEU A 188 -14.93 14.35 9.08
CA LEU A 188 -16.15 15.13 9.31
C LEU A 188 -16.67 15.00 10.74
N GLU A 189 -16.42 13.87 11.40
CA GLU A 189 -16.88 13.60 12.77
C GLU A 189 -16.00 14.26 13.83
N VAL A 190 -14.73 14.55 13.52
CA VAL A 190 -13.74 15.04 14.49
C VAL A 190 -13.25 16.46 14.23
N ALA A 191 -13.61 17.05 13.10
CA ALA A 191 -13.16 18.39 12.74
C ALA A 191 -13.68 19.45 13.71
N THR A 192 -12.79 20.38 14.02
CA THR A 192 -13.09 21.67 14.66
C THR A 192 -13.25 22.76 13.59
N PRO A 193 -13.75 23.96 13.94
CA PRO A 193 -13.80 25.09 13.00
C PRO A 193 -12.45 25.43 12.35
N ASP A 194 -11.34 25.17 13.05
CA ASP A 194 -9.97 25.48 12.59
C ASP A 194 -9.28 24.30 11.89
N THR A 195 -9.96 23.16 11.72
CA THR A 195 -9.34 21.99 11.08
C THR A 195 -9.19 22.24 9.59
N TYR A 196 -7.94 22.35 9.13
CA TYR A 196 -7.57 22.41 7.72
C TYR A 196 -7.19 21.01 7.21
N ILE A 197 -7.63 20.65 6.02
CA ILE A 197 -7.35 19.34 5.41
C ILE A 197 -6.62 19.52 4.09
N TYR A 198 -5.61 18.68 3.86
CA TYR A 198 -5.04 18.41 2.54
C TYR A 198 -5.42 16.99 2.16
N TRP A 199 -6.12 16.84 1.05
CA TRP A 199 -6.69 15.58 0.61
C TRP A 199 -6.28 15.27 -0.82
N GLY A 200 -5.99 13.99 -1.08
CA GLY A 200 -5.65 13.50 -2.41
C GLY A 200 -6.19 12.11 -2.68
N ALA A 201 -6.60 11.87 -3.92
CA ALA A 201 -6.90 10.54 -4.47
C ALA A 201 -6.07 10.32 -5.73
N TYR A 202 -5.68 9.07 -5.97
CA TYR A 202 -4.83 8.66 -7.10
C TYR A 202 -3.55 9.49 -7.24
N LEU A 203 -2.90 9.78 -6.10
CA LEU A 203 -1.70 10.61 -6.04
C LEU A 203 -0.65 10.14 -7.05
N ARG A 204 -0.14 11.09 -7.86
CA ARG A 204 0.88 10.89 -8.90
C ARG A 204 0.42 10.09 -10.13
N ALA A 205 -0.83 9.64 -10.20
CA ALA A 205 -1.41 9.02 -11.40
C ALA A 205 -2.05 10.10 -12.32
N GLU A 206 -2.37 9.73 -13.56
CA GLU A 206 -2.98 10.66 -14.53
C GLU A 206 -4.33 11.23 -14.07
N ASN A 207 -5.06 10.49 -13.25
CA ASN A 207 -6.36 10.86 -12.70
C ASN A 207 -6.27 11.42 -11.27
N GLU A 208 -5.13 12.03 -10.91
CA GLU A 208 -4.93 12.64 -9.59
C GLU A 208 -6.00 13.71 -9.29
N VAL A 209 -6.54 13.65 -8.07
CA VAL A 209 -7.50 14.64 -7.56
C VAL A 209 -7.00 15.17 -6.24
N LEU A 210 -6.79 16.49 -6.17
CA LEU A 210 -6.33 17.19 -4.98
C LEU A 210 -7.40 18.17 -4.48
N ARG A 211 -7.56 18.25 -3.17
CA ARG A 211 -8.39 19.26 -2.48
C ARG A 211 -7.73 19.71 -1.21
N GLU A 212 -7.85 20.99 -0.91
CA GLU A 212 -7.44 21.55 0.37
C GLU A 212 -8.42 22.62 0.84
N GLY A 213 -8.44 22.88 2.15
CA GLY A 213 -9.28 23.90 2.74
C GLY A 213 -9.67 23.57 4.18
N TYR A 214 -10.41 24.47 4.82
CA TYR A 214 -11.06 24.16 6.08
C TYR A 214 -12.11 23.06 5.87
N VAL A 215 -12.17 22.09 6.79
CA VAL A 215 -13.12 20.96 6.68
C VAL A 215 -14.57 21.46 6.62
N ALA A 216 -14.88 22.59 7.27
CA ALA A 216 -16.20 23.22 7.18
C ALA A 216 -16.60 23.60 5.74
N ASP A 217 -15.64 23.97 4.91
CA ASP A 217 -15.87 24.44 3.54
C ASP A 217 -15.80 23.30 2.52
N VAL A 218 -14.77 22.45 2.62
CA VAL A 218 -14.47 21.44 1.58
C VAL A 218 -14.83 20.01 1.99
N GLY A 219 -15.20 19.78 3.25
CA GLY A 219 -15.35 18.42 3.78
C GLY A 219 -16.44 17.60 3.10
N VAL A 220 -17.60 18.21 2.82
CA VAL A 220 -18.72 17.54 2.14
C VAL A 220 -18.39 17.29 0.66
N GLU A 221 -17.67 18.22 0.01
CA GLU A 221 -17.21 18.04 -1.37
C GLU A 221 -16.25 16.86 -1.48
N ILE A 222 -15.27 16.76 -0.57
CA ILE A 222 -14.31 15.66 -0.52
C ILE A 222 -15.04 14.31 -0.36
N ALA A 223 -16.04 14.23 0.53
CA ALA A 223 -16.84 13.02 0.72
C ALA A 223 -17.60 12.62 -0.56
N ALA A 224 -18.10 13.60 -1.32
CA ALA A 224 -18.78 13.36 -2.59
C ALA A 224 -17.80 12.95 -3.70
N LEU A 225 -16.61 13.55 -3.78
CA LEU A 225 -15.54 13.17 -4.72
C LEU A 225 -15.10 11.73 -4.51
N LYS A 226 -14.85 11.34 -3.27
CA LYS A 226 -14.44 9.98 -2.91
C LYS A 226 -15.45 8.91 -3.35
N LYS A 227 -16.76 9.19 -3.24
CA LYS A 227 -17.82 8.28 -3.70
C LYS A 227 -17.88 8.13 -5.23
N ARG A 228 -17.41 9.12 -5.98
CA ARG A 228 -17.34 9.07 -7.46
C ARG A 228 -16.08 8.39 -7.97
N ALA A 229 -15.02 8.41 -7.16
CA ALA A 229 -13.75 7.77 -7.44
C ALA A 229 -13.77 6.25 -7.12
N ALA A 230 -14.41 5.84 -6.01
CA ALA A 230 -14.48 4.45 -5.57
C ALA A 230 -15.34 3.54 -6.45
#